data_AF-A0A7U2MP97-F1
#
_entry.id   AF-A0A7U2MP97-F1
#
_cell.length_a   1.000
_cell.length_b   1.000
_cell.length_c   1.000
_cell.angle_alpha   90.00
_cell.angle_beta   90.00
_cell.angle_gamma   90.00
#
_symmetry.space_group_name_H-M   'P 1'
#
loop_
_entity.id
_entity.type
_entity.pdbx_description
1 polymer ?
#
loop_
_entity_poly.entity_id
_entity_poly.type
_entity_poly.pdbx_seq_one_letter_code
_entity_poly.pdbx_strand_id
1 'polypeptide(L)'
;MFPVLEELYLVWEYQYLAPSNALDEQEHFFDRIADSCEFPFLKKCTLQNIRTSEPALLLFLHKVQLISLWMKKVFITNGQFESIFNYLSTSMPNLEYSHLYQLFHELGTVYFNASIERRISGTRDARNRGPISITCIGADARRLVKTTDLCRMTRS
;
A
#
# COMPACT_ATOMS: atom_id res chain seq x y z
N MET A 1 1.96 1.28 23.04
CA MET A 1 2.43 -0.10 22.76
C MET A 1 1.23 -1.04 22.78
N PHE A 2 1.04 -1.87 21.75
CA PHE A 2 -0.05 -2.85 21.68
C PHE A 2 0.53 -4.28 21.65
N PRO A 3 0.88 -4.84 22.82
CA PRO A 3 1.76 -6.02 22.92
C PRO A 3 1.07 -7.36 22.62
N VAL A 4 -0.20 -7.37 22.21
CA VAL A 4 -0.94 -8.62 21.88
C VAL A 4 -1.69 -8.52 20.56
N LEU A 5 -1.59 -7.38 19.86
CA LEU A 5 -2.34 -7.15 18.63
C LEU A 5 -1.69 -7.91 17.47
N GLU A 6 -2.32 -9.00 17.04
CA GLU A 6 -1.85 -9.80 15.90
C GLU A 6 -2.44 -9.34 14.56
N GLU A 7 -3.60 -8.69 14.57
CA GLU A 7 -4.31 -8.26 13.38
C GLU A 7 -4.75 -6.79 13.52
N LEU A 8 -4.37 -5.96 12.54
CA LEU A 8 -4.72 -4.55 12.47
C LEU A 8 -5.58 -4.33 11.23
N TYR A 9 -6.77 -3.79 11.46
CA TYR A 9 -7.69 -3.39 10.39
C TYR A 9 -7.92 -1.88 10.50
N LEU A 10 -7.28 -1.13 9.60
CA LEU A 10 -7.34 0.33 9.56
C LEU A 10 -8.07 0.79 8.31
N VAL A 11 -9.24 1.40 8.51
CA VAL A 11 -10.09 1.89 7.43
C VAL A 11 -10.50 3.31 7.73
N TRP A 12 -10.27 4.19 6.76
CA TRP A 12 -10.82 5.53 6.80
C TRP A 12 -12.08 5.63 5.93
N GLU A 13 -13.17 6.12 6.51
CA GLU A 13 -14.40 6.41 5.76
C GLU A 13 -14.43 7.90 5.40
N TYR A 14 -14.45 8.18 4.10
CA TYR A 14 -14.57 9.55 3.62
C TYR A 14 -15.98 10.06 3.88
N GLN A 15 -16.08 11.06 4.75
CA GLN A 15 -17.26 11.93 4.77
C GLN A 15 -16.94 13.15 3.91
N TYR A 16 -17.89 13.58 3.08
CA TYR A 16 -17.80 14.84 2.35
C TYR A 16 -17.92 15.99 3.36
N LEU A 17 -16.84 16.30 4.04
CA LEU A 17 -16.75 17.38 5.01
C LEU A 17 -16.27 18.65 4.29
N ALA A 18 -16.76 19.80 4.73
CA ALA A 18 -16.19 21.08 4.34
C ALA A 18 -14.69 21.11 4.73
N PRO A 19 -13.85 21.89 4.01
CA PRO A 19 -12.44 22.04 4.34
C PRO A 19 -12.31 22.45 5.81
N SER A 20 -11.70 21.58 6.61
CA SER A 20 -11.57 21.74 8.05
C SER A 20 -10.37 20.93 8.54
N ASN A 21 -10.00 21.10 9.80
CA ASN A 21 -8.93 20.34 10.46
C ASN A 21 -9.12 18.80 10.32
N ALA A 22 -10.32 18.32 10.02
CA ALA A 22 -10.59 16.91 9.73
C ALA A 22 -9.86 16.38 8.48
N LEU A 23 -9.56 17.25 7.50
CA LEU A 23 -8.77 16.89 6.32
C LEU A 23 -7.28 16.74 6.68
N ASP A 24 -6.72 17.65 7.47
CA ASP A 24 -5.34 17.56 7.96
C ASP A 24 -5.18 16.34 8.88
N GLU A 25 -6.18 16.08 9.73
CA GLU A 25 -6.21 14.88 10.57
C GLU A 25 -6.15 13.62 9.73
N GLN A 26 -6.90 13.57 8.63
CA GLN A 26 -6.92 12.46 7.68
C GLN A 26 -5.57 12.26 7.01
N GLU A 27 -4.95 13.33 6.50
CA GLU A 27 -3.69 13.24 5.74
C GLU A 27 -2.55 12.68 6.58
N HIS A 28 -2.56 12.97 7.88
CA HIS A 28 -1.47 12.58 8.79
C HIS A 28 -1.86 11.49 9.79
N PHE A 29 -3.07 10.93 9.71
CA PHE A 29 -3.54 9.94 10.69
C PHE A 29 -2.65 8.71 10.73
N PHE A 30 -2.35 8.13 9.57
CA PHE A 30 -1.48 6.96 9.52
C PHE A 30 -0.04 7.29 9.88
N ASP A 31 0.49 8.43 9.44
CA ASP A 31 1.84 8.88 9.78
C ASP A 31 2.02 8.96 11.31
N ARG A 32 1.03 9.50 12.03
CA ARG A 32 1.04 9.51 13.51
C ARG A 32 1.04 8.11 14.12
N ILE A 33 0.31 7.15 13.54
CA ILE A 33 0.32 5.75 13.99
C ILE A 33 1.68 5.14 13.74
N ALA A 34 2.25 5.33 12.54
CA ALA A 34 3.56 4.82 12.17
C ALA A 34 4.65 5.35 13.10
N ASP A 35 4.56 6.61 13.52
CA ASP A 35 5.51 7.22 14.46
C ASP A 35 5.30 6.74 15.90
N SER A 36 4.07 6.81 16.41
CA SER A 36 3.78 6.72 17.86
C SER A 36 3.48 5.30 18.35
N CYS A 37 3.11 4.38 17.46
CA CYS A 37 2.68 3.05 17.84
C CYS A 37 3.75 1.98 17.58
N GLU A 38 3.73 0.97 18.44
CA GLU A 38 4.53 -0.24 18.31
C GLU A 38 3.60 -1.44 18.32
N PHE A 39 3.81 -2.33 17.34
CA PHE A 39 3.01 -3.53 17.13
C PHE A 39 3.90 -4.78 17.01
N PRO A 40 4.61 -5.16 18.09
CA PRO A 40 5.66 -6.17 18.04
C PRO A 40 5.20 -7.56 17.59
N PHE A 41 3.91 -7.87 17.72
CA PHE A 41 3.34 -9.17 17.35
C PHE A 41 2.37 -9.09 16.16
N LEU A 42 2.35 -7.97 15.44
CA LEU A 42 1.45 -7.80 14.31
C LEU A 42 1.84 -8.71 13.15
N LYS A 43 0.90 -9.58 12.75
CA LYS A 43 1.06 -10.54 11.66
C LYS A 43 0.21 -10.17 10.45
N LYS A 44 -0.96 -9.53 10.65
CA LYS A 44 -1.85 -9.16 9.55
C LYS A 44 -2.18 -7.69 9.59
N CYS A 45 -2.06 -7.02 8.45
CA CYS A 45 -2.37 -5.61 8.33
C CYS A 45 -3.28 -5.36 7.13
N THR A 46 -4.38 -4.68 7.38
CA THR A 46 -5.29 -4.17 6.36
C THR A 46 -5.32 -2.64 6.42
N LEU A 47 -4.97 -2.00 5.30
CA LEU A 47 -5.06 -0.56 5.11
C LEU A 47 -6.08 -0.29 4.00
N GLN A 48 -7.16 0.42 4.34
CA GLN A 48 -8.16 0.86 3.37
C GLN A 48 -8.33 2.38 3.41
N ASN A 49 -8.35 3.01 2.23
CA ASN A 49 -8.64 4.45 2.09
C ASN A 49 -7.65 5.35 2.86
N ILE A 50 -6.43 4.88 3.08
CA ILE A 50 -5.42 5.57 3.90
C ILE A 50 -4.61 6.54 3.03
N ARG A 51 -4.38 7.75 3.54
CA ARG A 51 -3.35 8.68 3.06
C ARG A 51 -2.13 8.57 3.97
N THR A 52 -0.95 8.50 3.37
CA THR A 52 0.31 8.38 4.11
C THR A 52 1.46 8.87 3.23
N SER A 53 2.57 9.23 3.83
CA SER A 53 3.84 9.40 3.11
C SER A 53 4.57 8.06 2.90
N GLU A 54 5.43 7.95 1.89
CA GLU A 54 6.31 6.78 1.70
C GLU A 54 7.19 6.52 2.94
N PRO A 55 7.87 7.52 3.54
CA PRO A 55 8.68 7.30 4.73
C PRO A 55 7.87 6.77 5.92
N ALA A 56 6.65 7.26 6.13
CA ALA A 56 5.80 6.79 7.22
C ALA A 56 5.37 5.32 7.02
N LEU A 57 4.98 4.95 5.80
CA LEU A 57 4.62 3.56 5.51
C LEU A 57 5.83 2.63 5.64
N LEU A 58 7.01 3.04 5.17
CA LEU A 58 8.24 2.28 5.40
C LEU A 58 8.57 2.16 6.90
N LEU A 59 8.49 3.26 7.65
CA LEU A 59 8.74 3.26 9.09
C LEU A 59 7.81 2.27 9.82
N PHE A 60 6.53 2.27 9.48
CA PHE A 60 5.58 1.29 10.00
C PHE A 60 6.00 -0.14 9.66
N LEU A 61 6.32 -0.41 8.38
CA LEU A 61 6.72 -1.74 7.90
C LEU A 61 8.06 -2.22 8.52
N HIS A 62 8.94 -1.31 8.92
CA HIS A 62 10.17 -1.63 9.66
C HIS A 62 9.90 -2.13 11.08
N LYS A 63 8.79 -1.72 11.69
CA LYS A 63 8.44 -2.06 13.07
C LYS A 63 7.66 -3.37 13.20
N VAL A 64 7.28 -4.01 12.09
CA VAL A 64 6.37 -5.18 12.08
C VAL A 64 6.92 -6.31 11.22
N GLN A 65 6.47 -7.54 11.50
CA GLN A 65 6.84 -8.75 10.74
C GLN A 65 5.57 -9.41 10.21
N LEU A 66 5.06 -8.91 9.08
CA LEU A 66 3.77 -9.32 8.53
C LEU A 66 3.85 -10.66 7.79
N ILE A 67 2.79 -11.44 7.96
CA ILE A 67 2.44 -12.63 7.17
C ILE A 67 1.45 -12.25 6.06
N SER A 68 0.56 -11.30 6.34
CA SER A 68 -0.47 -10.84 5.41
C SER A 68 -0.56 -9.32 5.36
N LEU A 69 -0.50 -8.77 4.16
CA LEU A 69 -0.71 -7.34 3.89
C LEU A 69 -1.82 -7.14 2.86
N TRP A 70 -2.79 -6.32 3.20
CA TRP A 70 -3.84 -5.90 2.30
C TRP A 70 -3.88 -4.38 2.22
N MET A 71 -3.75 -3.83 1.01
CA MET A 71 -3.80 -2.40 0.75
C MET A 71 -4.83 -2.10 -0.33
N LYS A 72 -5.83 -1.30 0.02
CA LYS A 72 -6.88 -0.85 -0.90
C LYS A 72 -7.02 0.66 -0.83
N LYS A 73 -6.97 1.32 -1.98
CA LYS A 73 -7.15 2.78 -2.04
C LYS A 73 -6.19 3.53 -1.11
N VAL A 74 -4.96 3.03 -1.02
CA VAL A 74 -3.88 3.71 -0.29
C VAL A 74 -3.26 4.75 -1.22
N PHE A 75 -3.13 5.98 -0.72
CA PHE A 75 -2.59 7.12 -1.45
C PHE A 75 -1.29 7.57 -0.79
N ILE A 76 -0.20 7.54 -1.56
CA ILE A 76 1.10 8.07 -1.15
C ILE A 76 1.14 9.56 -1.49
N THR A 77 1.16 10.40 -0.47
CA THR A 77 1.18 11.87 -0.60
C THR A 77 2.55 12.40 -0.98
N ASN A 78 3.61 11.75 -0.53
CA ASN A 78 4.99 12.11 -0.83
C ASN A 78 5.82 10.83 -0.99
N GLY A 79 6.54 10.72 -2.11
CA GLY A 79 7.32 9.55 -2.48
C GLY A 79 6.62 8.61 -3.46
N GLN A 80 7.07 7.36 -3.52
CA GLN A 80 6.58 6.34 -4.45
C GLN A 80 6.49 4.94 -3.81
N PHE A 81 5.81 4.02 -4.49
CA PHE A 81 5.63 2.66 -3.98
C PHE A 81 6.81 1.72 -4.25
N GLU A 82 7.73 2.06 -5.15
CA GLU A 82 8.85 1.19 -5.53
C GLU A 82 9.68 0.77 -4.32
N SER A 83 10.00 1.70 -3.42
CA SER A 83 10.77 1.42 -2.21
C SER A 83 10.01 0.51 -1.24
N ILE A 84 8.70 0.72 -1.11
CA ILE A 84 7.81 -0.11 -0.30
C ILE A 84 7.77 -1.53 -0.87
N PHE A 85 7.59 -1.69 -2.17
CA PHE A 85 7.59 -3.01 -2.82
C PHE A 85 8.94 -3.71 -2.73
N ASN A 86 10.04 -2.97 -2.85
CA ASN A 86 11.38 -3.50 -2.64
C ASN A 86 11.57 -3.99 -1.20
N TYR A 87 11.10 -3.21 -0.21
CA TYR A 87 11.15 -3.60 1.19
C TYR A 87 10.33 -4.87 1.48
N LEU A 88 9.09 -4.96 0.99
CA LEU A 88 8.26 -6.16 1.12
C LEU A 88 8.93 -7.40 0.51
N SER A 89 9.64 -7.22 -0.61
CA SER A 89 10.31 -8.33 -1.30
C SER A 89 11.58 -8.80 -0.61
N THR A 90 12.36 -7.88 -0.03
CA THR A 90 13.71 -8.17 0.48
C THR A 90 13.78 -8.33 2.00
N SER A 91 12.86 -7.70 2.73
CA SER A 91 12.96 -7.49 4.18
C SER A 91 11.75 -8.01 4.98
N MET A 92 10.79 -8.65 4.30
CA MET A 92 9.67 -9.36 4.95
C MET A 92 9.67 -10.86 4.60
N PRO A 93 10.54 -11.66 5.23
CA PRO A 93 10.70 -13.08 4.89
C PRO A 93 9.45 -13.93 5.19
N ASN A 94 8.61 -13.49 6.13
CA ASN A 94 7.41 -14.22 6.55
C ASN A 94 6.15 -13.84 5.75
N LEU A 95 6.25 -12.89 4.81
CA LEU A 95 5.10 -12.45 4.04
C LEU A 95 4.65 -13.57 3.09
N GLU A 96 3.42 -14.04 3.28
CA GLU A 96 2.80 -15.12 2.50
C GLU A 96 1.59 -14.64 1.72
N TYR A 97 1.05 -13.46 2.03
CA TYR A 97 -0.09 -12.90 1.33
C TYR A 97 0.08 -11.41 1.14
N SER A 98 -0.03 -10.95 -0.09
CA SER A 98 -0.17 -9.52 -0.40
C SER A 98 -1.29 -9.29 -1.40
N HIS A 99 -2.17 -8.34 -1.09
CA HIS A 99 -3.20 -7.89 -2.00
C HIS A 99 -3.16 -6.38 -2.11
N LEU A 100 -2.94 -5.91 -3.33
CA LEU A 100 -2.76 -4.50 -3.66
C LEU A 100 -3.86 -4.13 -4.64
N TYR A 101 -4.68 -3.15 -4.28
CA TYR A 101 -5.83 -2.76 -5.09
C TYR A 101 -6.01 -1.24 -5.11
N GLN A 102 -6.07 -0.65 -6.31
CA GLN A 102 -6.28 0.77 -6.52
C GLN A 102 -5.31 1.61 -5.66
N LEU A 103 -4.01 1.43 -5.87
CA LEU A 103 -3.01 2.27 -5.20
C LEU A 103 -2.82 3.57 -5.99
N PHE A 104 -2.46 4.65 -5.30
CA PHE A 104 -2.37 5.98 -5.89
C PHE A 104 -1.15 6.74 -5.37
N HIS A 105 -0.59 7.60 -6.21
CA HIS A 105 0.39 8.61 -5.84
C HIS A 105 0.01 9.93 -6.52
N GLU A 106 0.80 10.99 -6.33
CA GLU A 106 0.51 12.32 -6.88
C GLU A 106 0.23 12.33 -8.39
N LEU A 107 0.89 11.47 -9.18
CA LEU A 107 0.72 11.44 -10.64
C LEU A 107 -0.47 10.58 -11.09
N GLY A 108 -1.15 9.90 -10.16
CA GLY A 108 -2.38 9.16 -10.42
C GLY A 108 -2.35 7.72 -9.93
N THR A 109 -3.07 6.85 -10.64
CA THR A 109 -3.24 5.44 -10.27
C THR A 109 -1.99 4.63 -10.61
N VAL A 110 -1.57 3.79 -9.66
CA VAL A 110 -0.53 2.79 -9.85
C VAL A 110 -1.09 1.62 -10.65
N TYR A 111 -0.40 1.26 -11.72
CA TYR A 111 -0.70 0.07 -12.50
C TYR A 111 0.44 -0.94 -12.38
N PHE A 112 0.10 -2.23 -12.31
CA PHE A 112 1.07 -3.29 -12.09
C PHE A 112 1.54 -3.92 -13.40
N ASN A 113 2.83 -4.20 -13.48
CA ASN A 113 3.41 -5.02 -14.54
C ASN A 113 3.24 -6.51 -14.18
N ALA A 114 2.02 -7.03 -14.34
CA ALA A 114 1.69 -8.42 -14.07
C ALA A 114 1.51 -9.21 -15.38
N SER A 115 2.19 -10.36 -15.50
CA SER A 115 1.92 -11.35 -16.53
C SER A 115 0.49 -11.89 -16.39
N ILE A 116 -0.10 -12.26 -17.53
CA ILE A 116 -1.54 -12.55 -17.73
C ILE A 116 -2.10 -13.63 -16.77
N GLU A 117 -1.26 -14.50 -16.21
CA GLU A 117 -1.64 -15.60 -15.33
C GLU A 117 -1.96 -15.19 -13.87
N ARG A 118 -1.62 -13.96 -13.46
CA ARG A 118 -1.87 -13.45 -12.09
C ARG A 118 -3.22 -12.75 -11.92
N ARG A 119 -4.13 -12.94 -12.88
CA ARG A 119 -5.41 -12.24 -12.97
C ARG A 119 -6.49 -12.95 -12.15
N ILE A 120 -6.61 -12.62 -10.88
CA ILE A 120 -7.85 -12.86 -10.15
C ILE A 120 -8.59 -11.53 -10.10
N SER A 121 -9.53 -11.36 -11.03
CA SER A 121 -10.45 -10.23 -11.23
C SER A 121 -9.82 -8.83 -11.34
N GLY A 122 -9.70 -8.31 -12.56
CA GLY A 122 -9.39 -6.90 -12.80
C GLY A 122 -10.02 -6.43 -14.10
N THR A 123 -10.86 -5.39 -14.01
CA THR A 123 -11.47 -4.69 -15.14
C THR A 123 -10.37 -4.22 -16.08
N ARG A 124 -10.41 -4.62 -17.36
CA ARG A 124 -9.46 -4.14 -18.37
C ARG A 124 -9.63 -2.62 -18.50
N ASP A 125 -8.60 -1.86 -18.17
CA ASP A 125 -8.54 -0.45 -18.54
C ASP A 125 -8.23 -0.38 -20.05
N ALA A 126 -9.04 0.36 -20.80
CA ALA A 126 -9.06 0.37 -22.28
C ALA A 126 -7.76 0.90 -22.92
N ARG A 127 -6.79 1.33 -22.10
CA ARG A 127 -5.55 2.03 -22.51
C ARG A 127 -4.27 1.20 -22.40
N ASN A 128 -4.34 -0.13 -22.27
CA ASN A 128 -3.18 -1.02 -22.11
C ASN A 128 -2.26 -0.71 -20.90
N ARG A 129 -2.79 -0.10 -19.85
CA ARG A 129 -1.98 0.44 -18.73
C ARG A 129 -1.53 -0.60 -17.70
N GLY A 130 -2.01 -1.85 -17.79
CA GLY A 130 -1.81 -2.90 -16.78
C GLY A 130 -3.01 -2.98 -15.80
N PRO A 131 -3.10 -4.01 -14.96
CA PRO A 131 -4.14 -4.08 -13.92
C PRO A 131 -3.88 -3.08 -12.78
N ILE A 132 -4.97 -2.61 -12.16
CA ILE A 132 -4.98 -1.82 -10.93
C ILE A 132 -5.02 -2.69 -9.66
N SER A 133 -4.89 -4.01 -9.83
CA SER A 133 -5.05 -5.02 -8.79
C SER A 133 -4.02 -6.13 -8.96
N ILE A 134 -3.38 -6.55 -7.88
CA ILE A 134 -2.56 -7.76 -7.85
C ILE A 134 -2.73 -8.48 -6.52
N THR A 135 -2.83 -9.80 -6.59
CA THR A 135 -2.77 -10.67 -5.41
C THR A 135 -1.58 -11.60 -5.57
N CYS A 136 -0.77 -11.72 -4.54
CA CYS A 136 0.38 -12.61 -4.49
C CYS A 136 0.27 -13.49 -3.23
N ILE A 137 0.53 -14.78 -3.39
CA ILE A 137 0.31 -15.81 -2.37
C ILE A 137 1.54 -16.70 -2.26
N GLY A 138 1.86 -17.16 -1.05
CA GLY A 138 3.00 -18.02 -0.76
C GLY A 138 4.32 -17.31 -1.11
N ALA A 139 5.22 -18.02 -1.79
CA ALA A 139 6.51 -17.46 -2.21
C ALA A 139 6.38 -16.24 -3.13
N ASP A 140 5.29 -16.14 -3.88
CA ASP A 140 5.05 -15.02 -4.79
C ASP A 140 4.76 -13.71 -4.03
N ALA A 141 4.31 -13.76 -2.76
CA ALA A 141 4.07 -12.57 -1.95
C ALA A 141 5.35 -11.75 -1.68
N ARG A 142 6.51 -12.41 -1.76
CA ARG A 142 7.84 -11.81 -1.58
C ARG A 142 8.54 -11.48 -2.88
N ARG A 143 7.90 -11.70 -4.03
CA ARG A 143 8.45 -11.33 -5.32
C ARG A 143 8.32 -9.82 -5.51
N LEU A 144 9.38 -9.19 -6.02
CA LEU A 144 9.37 -7.78 -6.33
C LEU A 144 8.19 -7.43 -7.25
N VAL A 145 7.28 -6.59 -6.72
CA VAL A 145 6.18 -6.02 -7.48
C VAL A 145 6.75 -4.91 -8.35
N LYS A 146 6.49 -4.99 -9.66
CA LYS A 146 6.88 -3.97 -10.63
C LYS A 146 5.65 -3.19 -11.09
N THR A 147 5.80 -1.89 -11.21
CA THR A 147 4.80 -0.97 -11.74
C THR A 147 5.03 -0.75 -13.23
N THR A 148 4.00 -0.34 -13.96
CA THR A 148 4.15 0.17 -15.33
C THR A 148 4.36 1.67 -15.27
N ASP A 149 5.56 2.12 -15.66
CA ASP A 149 5.89 3.54 -15.74
C ASP A 149 4.95 4.24 -16.74
N LEU A 150 4.07 5.13 -16.26
CA LEU A 150 3.33 6.06 -17.11
C LEU A 150 3.97 7.46 -17.17
N CYS A 151 5.13 7.65 -16.55
CA CYS A 151 5.78 8.97 -16.47
C CYS A 151 7.21 9.02 -17.05
N ARG A 152 7.41 8.42 -18.23
CA ARG A 152 8.49 8.86 -19.15
C ARG A 152 7.96 9.54 -20.42
N MET A 153 6.69 9.95 -20.44
CA MET A 153 6.17 10.81 -21.51
C MET A 153 6.36 12.29 -21.16
N THR A 154 7.48 12.81 -21.68
CA THR A 154 7.70 14.19 -22.17
C THR A 154 7.49 15.38 -21.22
N ARG A 155 8.61 15.96 -20.76
CA ARG A 155 8.80 17.41 -20.88
C ARG A 155 9.75 17.66 -22.04
N SER A 156 9.19 18.03 -23.18
CA SER A 156 9.88 18.76 -24.26
C SER A 156 10.09 20.21 -23.86
#